data_AF-A0A969JQM6-F1
#
_entry.id   AF-A0A969JQM6-F1
#
_cell.length_a   1.000
_cell.length_b   1.000
_cell.length_c   1.000
_cell.angle_alpha   90.00
_cell.angle_beta   90.00
_cell.angle_gamma   90.00
#
_symmetry.space_group_name_H-M   'P 1'
#
loop_
_entity.id
_entity.type
_entity.pdbx_description
1 polymer ?
#
loop_
_entity_poly.entity_id
_entity_poly.type
_entity_poly.pdbx_seq_one_letter_code
_entity_poly.pdbx_strand_id
1 'polypeptide(L)'
;MTEIQLVNNFPLKWFIIFILLYTFVATIFYFFLVESVSISIPSTTRVTIFSLLDIITNSAVLFLPYLLQRWYRKPIAFLIVPAISILLLSTLGIKFTLVTAALALMVFKMCNLTVQRPTRELLLLQASFARPYGTKNFLDTTIYRFGDVLAAWVISTMTSAGLELKQIAICMLPITIFWIIVGNTVSKKIKLTTT
;
A
#
# COMPACT_ATOMS: atom_id res chain seq x y z
N MET A 1 11.25 -10.44 32.18
CA MET A 1 10.30 -9.40 31.71
C MET A 1 9.02 -10.11 31.32
N THR A 2 7.93 -9.87 32.04
CA THR A 2 6.66 -10.59 31.88
C THR A 2 5.99 -10.23 30.55
N GLU A 3 5.43 -11.22 29.84
CA GLU A 3 4.77 -11.07 28.52
C GLU A 3 3.75 -9.91 28.47
N ILE A 4 3.18 -9.54 29.62
CA ILE A 4 2.24 -8.44 29.82
C ILE A 4 2.82 -7.05 29.45
N GLN A 5 4.13 -6.82 29.59
CA GLN A 5 4.74 -5.53 29.23
C GLN A 5 4.90 -5.33 27.70
N LEU A 6 4.99 -6.40 26.92
CA LEU A 6 5.02 -6.31 25.45
C LEU A 6 3.65 -5.94 24.87
N VAL A 7 2.57 -6.38 25.53
CA VAL A 7 1.17 -6.08 25.15
C VAL A 7 0.86 -4.58 25.17
N ASN A 8 1.41 -3.84 26.14
CA ASN A 8 1.04 -2.43 26.34
C ASN A 8 1.77 -1.44 25.41
N ASN A 9 2.83 -1.87 24.71
CA ASN A 9 3.68 -0.98 23.91
C ASN A 9 3.54 -1.16 22.38
N PHE A 10 2.67 -2.05 21.90
CA PHE A 10 2.45 -2.18 20.46
C PHE A 10 1.87 -0.87 19.89
N PRO A 11 2.48 -0.24 18.86
CA PRO A 11 2.05 1.04 18.33
C PRO A 11 0.80 0.91 17.43
N LEU A 12 -0.28 0.35 17.97
CA LEU A 12 -1.49 -0.03 17.23
C LEU A 12 -2.09 1.14 16.43
N LYS A 13 -2.17 2.32 17.05
CA LYS A 13 -2.70 3.53 16.40
C LYS A 13 -1.93 3.88 15.12
N TRP A 14 -0.60 3.91 15.20
CA TRP A 14 0.26 4.23 14.06
C TRP A 14 0.21 3.14 13.00
N PHE A 15 0.09 1.88 13.41
CA PHE A 15 -0.07 0.76 12.49
C PHE A 15 -1.41 0.80 11.74
N ILE A 16 -2.51 1.16 12.41
CA ILE A 16 -3.82 1.37 11.78
C ILE A 16 -3.74 2.48 10.75
N ILE A 17 -3.18 3.63 11.11
CA ILE A 17 -2.99 4.77 10.18
C ILE A 17 -2.13 4.33 9.00
N PHE A 18 -1.06 3.58 9.24
CA PHE A 18 -0.19 3.04 8.20
C PHE A 18 -0.93 2.14 7.21
N ILE A 19 -1.79 1.24 7.70
CA ILE A 19 -2.60 0.36 6.84
C ILE A 19 -3.65 1.16 6.09
N LEU A 20 -4.30 2.13 6.73
CA LEU A 20 -5.30 2.99 6.09
C LEU A 20 -4.68 3.77 4.91
N LEU A 21 -3.50 4.35 5.10
CA LEU A 21 -2.77 5.06 4.04
C LEU A 21 -2.33 4.11 2.93
N TYR A 22 -1.87 2.91 3.28
CA TYR A 22 -1.56 1.86 2.30
C TYR A 22 -2.77 1.53 1.43
N THR A 23 -3.92 1.22 2.03
CA THR A 23 -5.13 0.85 1.29
C THR A 23 -5.60 2.00 0.44
N PHE A 24 -5.62 3.21 0.99
CA PHE A 24 -5.98 4.42 0.26
C PHE A 24 -5.12 4.58 -1.02
N VAL A 25 -3.79 4.54 -0.88
CA VAL A 25 -2.86 4.67 -2.03
C VAL A 25 -3.02 3.51 -3.02
N ALA A 26 -3.25 2.28 -2.53
CA ALA A 26 -3.50 1.12 -3.38
C ALA A 26 -4.73 1.33 -4.28
N THR A 27 -5.83 1.82 -3.71
CA THR A 27 -7.07 2.11 -4.42
C THR A 27 -6.86 3.23 -5.45
N ILE A 28 -6.09 4.28 -5.10
CA ILE A 28 -5.73 5.34 -6.06
C ILE A 28 -5.02 4.76 -7.30
N PHE A 29 -3.98 3.94 -7.12
CA PHE A 29 -3.26 3.34 -8.25
C PHE A 29 -4.18 2.46 -9.10
N TYR A 30 -5.10 1.73 -8.47
CA TYR A 30 -6.08 0.92 -9.18
C TYR A 30 -7.00 1.78 -10.03
N PHE A 31 -7.55 2.87 -9.49
CA PHE A 31 -8.39 3.80 -10.24
C PHE A 31 -7.64 4.45 -11.40
N PHE A 32 -6.38 4.83 -11.22
CA PHE A 32 -5.56 5.36 -12.32
C PHE A 32 -5.42 4.38 -13.48
N LEU A 33 -5.24 3.08 -13.19
CA LEU A 33 -5.21 2.07 -14.23
C LEU A 33 -6.59 1.89 -14.87
N VAL A 34 -7.65 1.74 -14.07
CA VAL A 34 -9.02 1.54 -14.58
C VAL A 34 -9.42 2.65 -15.53
N GLU A 35 -9.16 3.91 -15.16
CA GLU A 35 -9.50 5.05 -15.98
C GLU A 35 -8.61 5.16 -17.22
N SER A 36 -7.30 4.85 -17.09
CA SER A 36 -6.43 4.81 -18.27
C SER A 36 -6.87 3.75 -19.29
N VAL A 37 -7.31 2.59 -18.80
CA VAL A 37 -7.84 1.49 -19.62
C VAL A 37 -9.20 1.87 -20.20
N SER A 38 -10.06 2.56 -19.46
CA SER A 38 -11.39 2.97 -19.93
C SER A 38 -11.28 3.92 -21.13
N ILE A 39 -10.32 4.84 -21.09
CA ILE A 39 -10.07 5.83 -22.14
C ILE A 39 -9.38 5.19 -23.36
N SER A 40 -8.40 4.30 -23.13
CA SER A 40 -7.50 3.85 -24.21
C SER A 40 -7.89 2.54 -24.87
N ILE A 41 -8.71 1.70 -24.21
CA ILE A 41 -8.96 0.32 -24.61
C ILE A 41 -10.48 0.07 -24.77
N PRO A 42 -10.92 -0.53 -25.90
CA PRO A 42 -12.30 -0.96 -26.09
C PRO A 42 -12.76 -1.93 -25.01
N SER A 43 -14.04 -1.88 -24.64
CA SER A 43 -14.61 -2.67 -23.54
C SER A 43 -14.37 -4.18 -23.65
N THR A 44 -14.35 -4.72 -24.86
CA THR A 44 -14.18 -6.16 -25.14
C THR A 44 -12.80 -6.71 -24.79
N THR A 45 -11.75 -5.88 -24.79
CA THR A 45 -10.36 -6.31 -24.59
C THR A 45 -9.78 -5.88 -23.24
N ARG A 46 -10.53 -5.12 -22.43
CA ARG A 46 -10.06 -4.63 -21.11
C ARG A 46 -9.68 -5.77 -20.17
N VAL A 47 -10.48 -6.85 -20.15
CA VAL A 47 -10.22 -8.02 -19.29
C VAL A 47 -8.85 -8.62 -19.57
N THR A 48 -8.47 -8.74 -20.85
CA THR A 48 -7.16 -9.27 -21.26
C THR A 48 -6.01 -8.46 -20.69
N ILE A 49 -6.12 -7.12 -20.66
CA ILE A 49 -5.10 -6.25 -20.08
C ILE A 49 -4.96 -6.52 -18.58
N PHE A 50 -6.07 -6.55 -17.83
CA PHE A 50 -6.03 -6.85 -16.40
C PHE A 50 -5.45 -8.24 -16.11
N SER A 51 -5.85 -9.25 -16.88
CA SER A 51 -5.32 -10.61 -16.76
C SER A 51 -3.81 -10.65 -16.99
N LEU A 52 -3.29 -9.97 -18.01
CA LEU A 52 -1.84 -9.90 -18.28
C LEU A 52 -1.09 -9.23 -17.14
N LEU A 53 -1.60 -8.10 -16.63
CA LEU A 53 -0.98 -7.38 -15.51
C LEU A 53 -0.94 -8.23 -14.24
N ASP A 54 -2.01 -8.97 -13.95
CA ASP A 54 -2.07 -9.86 -12.79
C ASP A 54 -1.14 -11.08 -12.97
N ILE A 55 -1.05 -11.67 -14.17
CA ILE A 55 -0.10 -12.76 -14.45
C ILE A 55 1.34 -12.29 -14.24
N ILE A 56 1.72 -11.14 -14.82
CA ILE A 56 3.08 -10.58 -14.69
C ILE A 56 3.39 -10.30 -13.22
N THR A 57 2.46 -9.64 -12.52
CA THR A 57 2.62 -9.27 -11.11
C THR A 57 2.79 -10.50 -10.22
N ASN A 58 1.90 -11.48 -10.34
CA ASN A 58 1.92 -12.67 -9.49
C ASN A 58 3.11 -13.58 -9.82
N SER A 59 3.51 -13.66 -11.09
CA SER A 59 4.72 -14.39 -11.48
C SER A 59 5.97 -13.78 -10.84
N ALA A 60 6.11 -12.46 -10.85
CA ALA A 60 7.24 -11.79 -10.18
C ALA A 60 7.20 -12.02 -8.66
N VAL A 61 6.03 -11.91 -8.04
CA VAL A 61 5.80 -12.12 -6.61
C VAL A 61 6.09 -13.56 -6.18
N LEU A 62 6.09 -14.54 -7.08
CA LEU A 62 6.46 -15.91 -6.74
C LEU A 62 7.96 -16.04 -6.38
N PHE A 63 8.83 -15.26 -7.02
CA PHE A 63 10.28 -15.36 -6.88
C PHE A 63 10.90 -14.27 -5.99
N LEU A 64 10.41 -13.04 -6.11
CA LEU A 64 10.93 -11.86 -5.38
C LEU A 64 11.02 -12.04 -3.85
N PRO A 65 10.05 -12.69 -3.16
CA PRO A 65 10.11 -12.84 -1.72
C PRO A 65 11.33 -13.64 -1.26
N TYR A 66 11.71 -14.67 -2.01
CA TYR A 66 12.87 -15.50 -1.68
C TYR A 66 14.17 -14.70 -1.66
N LEU A 67 14.31 -13.75 -2.59
CA LEU A 67 15.48 -12.86 -2.66
C LEU A 67 15.48 -11.76 -1.60
N LEU A 68 14.31 -11.38 -1.10
CA LEU A 68 14.13 -10.22 -0.23
C LEU A 68 13.94 -10.56 1.25
N GLN A 69 13.98 -11.85 1.63
CA GLN A 69 13.74 -12.32 3.00
C GLN A 69 14.55 -11.56 4.08
N ARG A 70 15.82 -11.26 3.78
CA ARG A 70 16.72 -10.53 4.70
C ARG A 70 16.25 -9.11 5.07
N TRP A 71 15.32 -8.53 4.30
CA TRP A 71 14.81 -7.19 4.53
C TRP A 71 13.57 -7.16 5.42
N TYR A 72 12.87 -8.28 5.63
CA TYR A 72 11.56 -8.31 6.31
C TYR A 72 11.66 -7.99 7.80
N ARG A 73 12.79 -8.31 8.42
CA ARG A 73 13.04 -8.00 9.83
C ARG A 73 13.61 -6.60 10.02
N LYS A 74 13.87 -5.86 8.94
CA LYS A 74 14.49 -4.54 9.03
C LYS A 74 13.42 -3.46 9.21
N PRO A 75 13.63 -2.49 10.11
CA PRO A 75 12.74 -1.34 10.29
C PRO A 75 12.49 -0.57 8.99
N ILE A 76 13.43 -0.62 8.05
CA ILE A 76 13.35 0.07 6.76
C ILE A 76 12.26 -0.47 5.84
N ALA A 77 11.75 -1.70 6.07
CA ALA A 77 10.71 -2.31 5.25
C ALA A 77 9.42 -1.48 5.18
N PHE A 78 9.09 -0.75 6.26
CA PHE A 78 7.93 0.16 6.32
C PHE A 78 8.09 1.44 5.48
N LEU A 79 9.31 1.73 5.01
CA LEU A 79 9.62 2.92 4.22
C LEU A 79 9.72 2.61 2.73
N ILE A 80 9.95 1.35 2.35
CA ILE A 80 10.21 0.95 0.96
C ILE A 80 8.99 1.23 0.07
N VAL A 81 7.82 0.69 0.42
CA VAL A 81 6.61 0.87 -0.40
C VAL A 81 6.17 2.33 -0.48
N PRO A 82 6.09 3.12 0.61
CA PRO A 82 5.71 4.52 0.49
C PRO A 82 6.74 5.35 -0.29
N ALA A 83 8.05 5.09 -0.15
CA ALA A 83 9.08 5.76 -0.95
C ALA A 83 8.94 5.46 -2.45
N ILE A 84 8.70 4.21 -2.81
CA ILE A 84 8.44 3.81 -4.20
C ILE A 84 7.14 4.48 -4.70
N SER A 85 6.12 4.57 -3.85
CA SER A 85 4.85 5.21 -4.21
C SER A 85 5.02 6.70 -4.55
N ILE A 86 5.91 7.43 -3.87
CA ILE A 86 6.24 8.82 -4.23
C ILE A 86 6.84 8.89 -5.63
N LEU A 87 7.78 8.00 -5.95
CA LEU A 87 8.39 7.95 -7.28
C LEU A 87 7.33 7.66 -8.35
N LEU A 88 6.49 6.66 -8.13
CA LEU A 88 5.42 6.28 -9.05
C LEU A 88 4.40 7.42 -9.25
N LEU A 89 3.93 8.06 -8.17
CA LEU A 89 3.02 9.20 -8.26
C LEU A 89 3.66 10.40 -8.96
N SER A 90 4.95 10.66 -8.70
CA SER A 90 5.69 11.72 -9.40
C SER A 90 5.79 11.45 -10.89
N THR A 91 6.06 10.19 -11.29
CA THR A 91 6.10 9.82 -12.72
C THR A 91 4.73 10.01 -13.40
N LEU A 92 3.65 9.60 -12.74
CA LEU A 92 2.28 9.82 -13.22
C LEU A 92 1.92 11.30 -13.29
N GLY A 93 2.39 12.09 -12.32
CA GLY A 93 2.23 13.54 -12.28
C GLY A 93 3.01 14.28 -13.36
N ILE A 94 4.06 13.69 -13.94
CA ILE A 94 4.79 14.26 -15.09
C ILE A 94 4.11 13.82 -16.39
N LYS A 95 3.88 12.51 -16.56
CA LYS A 95 3.34 11.91 -17.77
C LYS A 95 2.35 10.81 -17.40
N PHE A 96 1.06 11.13 -17.53
CA PHE A 96 -0.01 10.19 -17.27
C PHE A 96 -0.37 9.43 -18.55
N THR A 97 -0.12 8.12 -18.59
CA THR A 97 -0.45 7.22 -19.71
C THR A 97 -0.86 5.84 -19.21
N LEU A 98 -1.50 5.04 -20.05
CA LEU A 98 -1.85 3.65 -19.72
C LEU A 98 -0.63 2.85 -19.24
N VAL A 99 0.51 2.99 -19.92
CA VAL A 99 1.74 2.25 -19.57
C VAL A 99 2.27 2.69 -18.20
N THR A 100 2.29 3.98 -17.91
CA THR A 100 2.79 4.48 -16.61
C THR A 100 1.85 4.10 -15.47
N ALA A 101 0.52 4.12 -15.67
CA ALA A 101 -0.46 3.66 -14.70
C ALA A 101 -0.36 2.16 -14.44
N ALA A 102 -0.20 1.36 -15.49
CA ALA A 102 0.00 -0.08 -15.38
C ALA A 102 1.29 -0.43 -14.63
N LEU A 103 2.42 0.19 -15.01
CA LEU A 103 3.69 0.00 -14.31
C LEU A 103 3.60 0.43 -12.84
N ALA A 104 2.95 1.56 -12.55
CA ALA A 104 2.77 2.02 -11.19
C ALA A 104 1.99 1.03 -10.33
N LEU A 105 0.85 0.54 -10.82
CA LEU A 105 0.07 -0.45 -10.09
C LEU A 105 0.84 -1.76 -9.89
N MET A 106 1.51 -2.26 -10.94
CA MET A 106 2.29 -3.50 -10.87
C MET A 106 3.43 -3.38 -9.87
N VAL A 107 4.26 -2.35 -9.97
CA VAL A 107 5.41 -2.13 -9.07
C VAL A 107 4.90 -1.96 -7.64
N PHE A 108 3.86 -1.16 -7.41
CA PHE A 108 3.25 -1.00 -6.09
C PHE A 108 2.78 -2.33 -5.50
N LYS A 109 2.02 -3.13 -6.27
CA LYS A 109 1.55 -4.47 -5.87
C LYS A 109 2.73 -5.39 -5.56
N MET A 110 3.74 -5.45 -6.44
CA MET A 110 4.93 -6.28 -6.24
C MET A 110 5.65 -5.89 -4.95
N CYS A 111 5.96 -4.62 -4.73
CA CYS A 111 6.64 -4.15 -3.52
C CYS A 111 5.82 -4.45 -2.25
N ASN A 112 4.51 -4.26 -2.30
CA ASN A 112 3.64 -4.56 -1.17
C ASN A 112 3.62 -6.06 -0.84
N LEU A 113 3.41 -6.91 -1.84
CA LEU A 113 3.31 -8.36 -1.63
C LEU A 113 4.66 -8.98 -1.23
N THR A 114 5.76 -8.44 -1.75
CA THR A 114 7.09 -9.00 -1.52
C THR A 114 7.75 -8.52 -0.24
N VAL A 115 7.51 -7.28 0.19
CA VAL A 115 8.18 -6.69 1.37
C VAL A 115 7.19 -6.41 2.48
N GLN A 116 6.14 -5.65 2.19
CA GLN A 116 5.29 -5.07 3.22
C GLN A 116 4.36 -6.08 3.88
N ARG A 117 3.76 -6.98 3.10
CA ARG A 117 2.87 -8.02 3.60
C ARG A 117 3.59 -8.97 4.57
N PRO A 118 4.75 -9.57 4.22
CA PRO A 118 5.51 -10.40 5.18
C PRO A 118 5.90 -9.63 6.44
N THR A 119 6.40 -8.39 6.28
CA THR A 119 6.80 -7.54 7.41
C THR A 119 5.63 -7.29 8.37
N ARG A 120 4.43 -7.00 7.84
CA ARG A 120 3.21 -6.80 8.63
C ARG A 120 2.75 -8.06 9.32
N GLU A 121 2.78 -9.21 8.64
CA GLU A 121 2.40 -10.49 9.22
C GLU A 121 3.33 -10.84 10.40
N LEU A 122 4.64 -10.63 10.26
CA LEU A 122 5.61 -10.81 11.36
C LEU A 122 5.30 -9.93 12.58
N LEU A 123 4.87 -8.68 12.38
CA LEU A 123 4.44 -7.80 13.49
C LEU A 123 3.14 -8.26 14.12
N LEU A 124 2.18 -8.67 13.30
CA LEU A 124 0.88 -9.12 13.78
C LEU A 124 0.99 -10.43 14.55
N LEU A 125 1.97 -11.28 14.25
CA LEU A 125 2.29 -12.46 15.06
C LEU A 125 2.68 -12.05 16.49
N GLN A 126 3.50 -11.01 16.66
CA GLN A 126 3.85 -10.49 18.00
C GLN A 126 2.61 -9.92 18.72
N ALA A 127 1.73 -9.22 18.00
CA ALA A 127 0.49 -8.68 18.56
C ALA A 127 -0.58 -9.75 18.84
N SER A 128 -0.56 -10.89 18.15
CA SER A 128 -1.53 -11.97 18.30
C SER A 128 -1.44 -12.66 19.68
N PHE A 129 -0.28 -12.64 20.32
CA PHE A 129 -0.11 -13.12 21.70
C PHE A 129 -0.76 -12.19 22.75
N ALA A 130 -1.11 -10.95 22.37
CA ALA A 130 -1.65 -9.93 23.24
C ALA A 130 -3.18 -9.78 23.20
N ARG A 131 -3.76 -9.89 21.99
CA ARG A 131 -5.21 -9.84 21.73
C ARG A 131 -5.54 -10.77 20.56
N PRO A 132 -5.65 -12.08 20.81
CA PRO A 132 -5.92 -13.02 19.75
C PRO A 132 -7.33 -12.73 19.19
N TYR A 133 -7.46 -12.75 17.85
CA TYR A 133 -8.69 -12.69 17.05
C TYR A 133 -9.27 -11.30 16.67
N GLY A 134 -9.25 -10.27 17.52
CA GLY A 134 -9.93 -8.99 17.18
C GLY A 134 -9.19 -8.10 16.18
N THR A 135 -7.88 -7.92 16.39
CA THR A 135 -7.10 -6.88 15.69
C THR A 135 -6.97 -7.15 14.19
N LYS A 136 -6.67 -8.39 13.79
CA LYS A 136 -6.51 -8.74 12.38
C LYS A 136 -7.82 -8.60 11.61
N ASN A 137 -8.91 -9.14 12.16
CA ASN A 137 -10.23 -9.05 11.53
C ASN A 137 -10.71 -7.59 11.42
N PHE A 138 -10.48 -6.76 12.46
CA PHE A 138 -10.79 -5.34 12.42
C PHE A 138 -10.01 -4.59 11.33
N LEU A 139 -8.72 -4.88 11.19
CA LEU A 139 -7.92 -4.32 10.10
C LEU A 139 -8.49 -4.74 8.74
N ASP A 140 -8.64 -6.04 8.49
CA ASP A 140 -9.01 -6.60 7.19
C ASP A 140 -10.43 -6.21 6.75
N THR A 141 -11.35 -5.98 7.70
CA THR A 141 -12.74 -5.60 7.39
C THR A 141 -12.96 -4.10 7.47
N THR A 142 -12.63 -3.47 8.60
CA THR A 142 -13.01 -2.07 8.81
C THR A 142 -12.04 -1.14 8.13
N ILE A 143 -10.74 -1.29 8.39
CA ILE A 143 -9.74 -0.33 7.91
C ILE A 143 -9.55 -0.44 6.41
N TYR A 144 -9.48 -1.66 5.87
CA TYR A 144 -9.36 -1.85 4.42
C TYR A 144 -10.57 -1.32 3.66
N ARG A 145 -11.79 -1.63 4.12
CA ARG A 145 -13.01 -1.16 3.44
C ARG A 145 -13.20 0.34 3.58
N PHE A 146 -12.92 0.89 4.76
CA PHE A 146 -12.98 2.33 4.97
C PHE A 146 -11.96 3.08 4.09
N GLY A 147 -10.75 2.54 3.96
CA GLY A 147 -9.73 3.09 3.07
C GLY A 147 -10.18 3.12 1.60
N ASP A 148 -10.78 2.04 1.10
CA ASP A 148 -11.30 1.96 -0.27
C ASP A 148 -12.39 3.01 -0.54
N VAL A 149 -13.36 3.14 0.38
CA VAL A 149 -14.44 4.12 0.26
C VAL A 149 -13.90 5.55 0.30
N LEU A 150 -12.98 5.84 1.23
CA LEU A 150 -12.35 7.15 1.31
C LEU A 150 -11.60 7.51 0.02
N ALA A 151 -10.83 6.56 -0.55
CA ALA A 151 -10.12 6.80 -1.79
C ALA A 151 -11.07 7.06 -2.96
N ALA A 152 -12.14 6.28 -3.08
CA ALA A 152 -13.16 6.49 -4.11
C ALA A 152 -13.83 7.86 -3.98
N TRP A 153 -14.16 8.30 -2.76
CA TRP A 153 -14.73 9.63 -2.51
C TRP A 153 -13.75 10.76 -2.81
N VAL A 154 -12.48 10.64 -2.41
CA VAL A 154 -11.47 11.65 -2.72
C VAL A 154 -11.27 11.79 -4.23
N ILE A 155 -11.18 10.67 -4.96
CA ILE A 155 -11.10 10.73 -6.43
C ILE A 155 -12.36 11.34 -7.02
N SER A 156 -13.55 10.90 -6.60
CA SER A 156 -14.81 11.41 -7.13
C SER A 156 -15.01 12.90 -6.86
N THR A 157 -14.59 13.39 -5.70
CA THR A 157 -14.67 14.83 -5.37
C THR A 157 -13.66 15.65 -6.16
N MET A 158 -12.43 15.15 -6.35
CA MET A 158 -11.43 15.83 -7.17
C MET A 158 -11.80 15.84 -8.66
N THR A 159 -12.29 14.73 -9.19
CA THR A 159 -12.73 14.64 -10.59
C THR A 159 -13.97 15.51 -10.85
N SER A 160 -14.93 15.55 -9.94
CA SER A 160 -16.08 16.47 -10.04
C SER A 160 -15.70 17.94 -9.90
N ALA A 161 -14.62 18.26 -9.18
CA ALA A 161 -14.01 19.59 -9.17
C ALA A 161 -13.23 19.93 -10.45
N GLY A 162 -13.20 19.03 -11.44
CA GLY A 162 -12.57 19.23 -12.74
C GLY A 162 -11.08 18.89 -12.81
N LEU A 163 -10.52 18.24 -11.78
CA LEU A 163 -9.11 17.83 -11.82
C LEU A 163 -8.91 16.64 -12.76
N GLU A 164 -7.87 16.75 -13.59
CA GLU A 164 -7.39 15.63 -14.40
C GLU A 164 -6.63 14.60 -13.55
N LEU A 165 -6.57 13.35 -13.99
CA LEU A 165 -5.89 12.25 -13.27
C LEU A 165 -4.41 12.57 -12.96
N LYS A 166 -3.73 13.26 -13.87
CA LYS A 166 -2.36 13.74 -13.68
C LYS A 166 -2.25 14.69 -12.48
N GLN A 167 -3.20 15.61 -12.34
CA GLN A 167 -3.24 16.57 -11.23
C GLN A 167 -3.58 15.86 -9.93
N ILE A 168 -4.52 14.91 -9.97
CA ILE A 168 -4.86 14.05 -8.82
C ILE A 168 -3.61 13.30 -8.33
N ALA A 169 -2.79 12.74 -9.23
CA ALA A 169 -1.55 12.05 -8.86
C ALA A 169 -0.58 12.95 -8.07
N ILE A 170 -0.45 14.22 -8.47
CA ILE A 170 0.36 15.22 -7.75
C ILE A 170 -0.25 15.54 -6.39
N CYS A 171 -1.58 15.72 -6.31
CA CYS A 171 -2.28 15.97 -5.05
C CYS A 171 -2.18 14.82 -4.04
N MET A 172 -1.86 13.60 -4.48
CA MET A 172 -1.64 12.44 -3.59
C MET A 172 -0.23 12.37 -3.00
N LEU A 173 0.72 13.18 -3.49
CA LEU A 173 2.09 13.22 -2.96
C LEU A 173 2.16 13.60 -1.48
N PRO A 174 1.48 14.65 -0.98
CA PRO A 174 1.48 15.00 0.44
C PRO A 174 0.98 13.85 1.35
N ILE A 175 -0.05 13.13 0.91
CA ILE A 175 -0.60 11.97 1.64
C ILE A 175 0.43 10.84 1.70
N THR A 176 1.16 10.62 0.60
CA THR A 176 2.21 9.59 0.52
C THR A 176 3.46 9.98 1.32
N ILE A 177 3.80 11.27 1.37
CA ILE A 177 4.86 11.80 2.25
C ILE A 177 4.47 11.61 3.71
N PHE A 178 3.22 11.90 4.07
CA PHE A 178 2.69 11.62 5.40
C PHE A 178 2.77 10.12 5.73
N TRP A 179 2.52 9.25 4.76
CA TRP A 179 2.69 7.81 4.92
C TRP A 179 4.13 7.37 5.21
N ILE A 180 5.14 8.02 4.63
CA ILE A 180 6.56 7.82 5.03
C ILE A 180 6.78 8.21 6.49
N ILE A 181 6.27 9.35 6.92
CA ILE A 181 6.42 9.84 8.30
C ILE A 181 5.81 8.84 9.30
N VAL A 182 4.61 8.34 8.99
CA VAL A 182 3.93 7.29 9.76
C VAL A 182 4.75 6.01 9.76
N GLY A 183 5.24 5.55 8.59
CA GLY A 183 6.09 4.37 8.46
C GLY A 183 7.36 4.47 9.29
N ASN A 184 8.02 5.64 9.32
CA ASN A 184 9.21 5.89 10.14
C ASN A 184 8.87 5.84 11.64
N THR A 185 7.70 6.35 12.03
CA THR A 185 7.25 6.34 13.42
C THR A 185 6.93 4.92 13.89
N VAL A 186 6.26 4.13 13.06
CA VAL A 186 6.00 2.69 13.28
C VAL A 186 7.32 1.95 13.44
N SER A 187 8.23 2.14 12.47
CA SER A 187 9.56 1.56 12.42
C SER A 187 10.40 1.83 13.69
N LYS A 188 10.40 3.06 14.20
CA LYS A 188 11.10 3.44 15.43
C LYS A 188 10.46 2.84 16.69
N LYS A 189 9.13 2.74 16.73
CA LYS A 189 8.40 2.19 17.90
C LYS A 189 8.51 0.67 17.99
N ILE A 190 8.78 -0.01 16.88
CA ILE A 190 8.97 -1.48 16.81
C ILE A 190 10.38 -1.92 17.22
N LYS A 191 11.36 -1.01 17.30
CA LYS A 191 12.78 -1.31 17.58
C LYS A 191 13.09 -1.96 18.97
N LEU A 192 12.12 -2.55 19.64
CA LEU A 192 12.28 -3.29 20.89
C LEU A 192 12.11 -4.79 20.62
N THR A 193 13.05 -5.60 21.10
CA THR A 193 13.18 -7.09 21.01
C THR A 193 13.95 -7.68 19.82
N THR A 194 15.10 -7.12 19.48
CA THR A 194 16.21 -7.94 18.95
C THR A 194 17.47 -7.63 19.75
N THR A 195 17.52 -8.19 20.95
CA THR A 195 18.73 -8.60 21.67
C THR A 195 18.55 -10.06 21.99
#